data_AF-A0A7K6NPI7-F1
#
_entry.id   AF-A0A7K6NPI7-F1
#
_cell.length_a   1.000
_cell.length_b   1.000
_cell.length_c   1.000
_cell.angle_alpha   90.00
_cell.angle_beta   90.00
_cell.angle_gamma   90.00
#
_symmetry.space_group_name_H-M   'P 1'
#
loop_
_entity.id
_entity.type
_entity.pdbx_description
1 polymer ?
#
loop_
_entity_poly.entity_id
_entity_poly.type
_entity_poly.pdbx_seq_one_letter_code
_entity_poly.pdbx_strand_id
1 'polypeptide(L)'
;SEDDAFLLYATLRSGQHCKFVTRDFLRDHKASLSDSLTRHLFRKWQRGHQIEFSPSADGKHINFTPAFRYDCVVQTTGDTWHIPYKDSFEEKYSYRAPRKWLCIQQQRRRM
;
A
#
# COMPACT_ATOMS: atom_id res chain seq x y z
N SER A 1 14.84 0.07 14.87
CA SER A 1 15.08 -1.39 15.01
C SER A 1 16.19 -1.78 14.04
N GLU A 2 17.05 -2.74 14.37
CA GLU A 2 18.13 -3.17 13.45
C GLU A 2 17.63 -4.21 12.42
N ASP A 3 16.66 -5.04 12.78
CA ASP A 3 16.15 -6.14 11.93
C ASP A 3 15.47 -5.66 10.64
N ASP A 4 14.82 -4.50 10.70
CA ASP A 4 14.16 -3.87 9.55
C ASP A 4 15.14 -3.56 8.41
N ALA A 5 16.40 -3.22 8.74
CA ALA A 5 17.42 -2.92 7.75
C ALA A 5 17.79 -4.16 6.93
N PHE A 6 17.90 -5.33 7.57
CA PHE A 6 18.17 -6.60 6.88
C PHE A 6 17.01 -7.01 5.98
N LEU A 7 15.77 -6.89 6.47
CA LEU A 7 14.56 -7.18 5.70
C LEU A 7 14.47 -6.30 4.45
N LEU A 8 14.66 -4.99 4.62
CA LEU A 8 14.66 -4.02 3.52
C LEU A 8 15.76 -4.33 2.51
N TYR A 9 16.99 -4.54 2.98
CA TYR A 9 18.13 -4.85 2.13
C TYR A 9 17.90 -6.13 1.31
N ALA A 10 17.51 -7.22 1.97
CA ALA A 10 17.27 -8.51 1.31
C ALA A 10 16.18 -8.39 0.24
N THR A 11 15.07 -7.69 0.55
CA THR A 11 13.95 -7.54 -0.38
C THR A 11 14.32 -6.67 -1.58
N LEU A 12 14.94 -5.50 -1.35
CA LEU A 12 15.34 -4.59 -2.42
C LEU A 12 16.42 -5.21 -3.31
N ARG A 13 17.41 -5.88 -2.71
CA ARG A 13 18.50 -6.52 -3.44
C ARG A 13 18.04 -7.70 -4.30
N SER A 14 17.01 -8.42 -3.85
CA SER A 14 16.41 -9.52 -4.61
C SER A 14 15.62 -9.04 -5.85
N GLY A 15 15.28 -7.75 -5.90
CA GLY A 15 14.67 -7.11 -7.08
C GLY A 15 13.16 -6.95 -7.00
N GLN A 16 12.58 -6.37 -8.05
CA GLN A 16 11.19 -5.87 -8.09
C GLN A 16 10.11 -6.95 -7.90
N HIS A 17 10.43 -8.21 -8.18
CA HIS A 17 9.49 -9.32 -8.01
C HIS A 17 9.38 -9.76 -6.54
N CYS A 18 10.38 -9.46 -5.72
CA CYS A 18 10.46 -9.92 -4.33
C CYS A 18 9.36 -9.29 -3.48
N LYS A 19 8.82 -10.07 -2.54
CA LYS A 19 7.80 -9.64 -1.58
C LYS A 19 8.30 -9.94 -0.17
N PHE A 20 7.76 -9.23 0.80
CA PHE A 20 8.14 -9.42 2.19
C PHE A 20 6.92 -9.49 3.10
N VAL A 21 7.11 -10.16 4.24
CA VAL A 21 6.09 -10.34 5.27
C VAL A 21 6.63 -9.73 6.56
N THR A 22 5.91 -8.77 7.13
CA THR A 22 6.19 -8.18 8.44
C THR A 22 4.93 -7.58 9.03
N ARG A 23 4.84 -7.57 10.37
CA ARG A 23 3.82 -6.81 11.11
C ARG A 23 4.22 -5.37 11.35
N ASP A 24 5.49 -5.02 11.13
CA ASP A 24 5.94 -3.64 11.29
C ASP A 24 5.42 -2.78 10.13
N PHE A 25 5.09 -1.53 10.47
CA PHE A 25 4.74 -0.52 9.50
C PHE A 25 5.98 0.21 8.96
N LEU A 26 7.19 -0.07 9.46
CA LEU A 26 8.47 0.56 9.07
C LEU A 26 8.42 2.09 9.24
N ARG A 27 7.79 2.56 10.33
CA ARG A 27 7.51 4.00 10.54
C ARG A 27 8.78 4.82 10.67
N ASP A 28 9.75 4.32 11.42
CA ASP A 28 11.00 5.04 11.70
C ASP A 28 11.86 5.15 10.45
N HIS A 29 11.91 4.09 9.63
CA HIS A 29 12.59 4.11 8.33
C HIS A 29 11.93 5.05 7.32
N LYS A 30 10.61 5.24 7.39
CA LYS A 30 9.93 6.26 6.57
C LYS A 30 10.26 7.67 7.00
N ALA A 31 10.46 7.89 8.29
CA ALA A 31 10.78 9.19 8.86
C ALA A 31 12.24 9.62 8.61
N SER A 32 13.17 8.66 8.47
CA SER A 32 14.58 8.94 8.17
C SER A 32 14.85 9.34 6.72
N LEU A 33 13.89 9.14 5.80
CA LEU A 33 13.98 9.58 4.41
C LEU A 33 13.73 11.09 4.31
N SER A 34 14.76 11.86 3.97
CA SER A 34 14.72 13.33 3.96
C SER A 34 13.85 13.89 2.82
N ASP A 35 13.95 13.33 1.62
CA ASP A 35 13.29 13.89 0.45
C ASP A 35 11.85 13.34 0.26
N SER A 36 10.97 14.17 -0.30
CA SER A 36 9.54 13.84 -0.46
C SER A 36 9.30 12.79 -1.54
N LEU A 37 10.14 12.75 -2.58
CA LEU A 37 10.02 11.83 -3.70
C LEU A 37 10.35 10.40 -3.27
N THR A 38 11.47 10.17 -2.59
CA THR A 38 11.88 8.88 -2.05
C THR A 38 10.88 8.40 -1.00
N ARG A 39 10.36 9.29 -0.14
CA ARG A 39 9.25 8.93 0.77
C ARG A 39 8.02 8.45 0.02
N HIS A 40 7.66 9.11 -1.08
CA HIS A 40 6.53 8.69 -1.92
C HIS A 40 6.80 7.33 -2.58
N LEU A 41 7.98 7.15 -3.20
CA LEU A 41 8.40 5.91 -3.84
C LEU A 41 8.49 4.74 -2.85
N PHE A 42 9.04 4.96 -1.66
CA PHE A 42 9.11 3.95 -0.60
C PHE A 42 7.72 3.50 -0.17
N ARG A 43 6.78 4.44 0.02
CA ARG A 43 5.39 4.10 0.37
C ARG A 43 4.70 3.30 -0.74
N LYS A 44 4.92 3.67 -2.01
CA LYS A 44 4.42 2.94 -3.19
C LYS A 44 5.01 1.54 -3.26
N TRP A 45 6.33 1.41 -3.07
CA TRP A 45 7.04 0.14 -3.01
C TRP A 45 6.48 -0.74 -1.88
N GLN A 46 6.39 -0.22 -0.65
CA GLN A 46 5.85 -0.94 0.51
C GLN A 46 4.45 -1.51 0.21
N ARG A 47 3.51 -0.70 -0.29
CA ARG A 47 2.15 -1.17 -0.62
C ARG A 47 2.13 -2.26 -1.69
N GLY A 48 3.06 -2.22 -2.64
CA GLY A 48 3.17 -3.21 -3.71
C GLY A 48 3.98 -4.45 -3.34
N HIS A 49 4.75 -4.45 -2.24
CA HIS A 49 5.71 -5.52 -1.91
C HIS A 49 5.47 -6.17 -0.54
N GLN A 50 4.77 -5.50 0.37
CA GLN A 50 4.38 -6.06 1.66
C GLN A 50 3.13 -6.93 1.50
N ILE A 51 3.23 -8.19 1.92
CA ILE A 51 2.11 -9.12 1.98
C ILE A 51 1.43 -8.96 3.34
N GLU A 52 0.13 -8.64 3.35
CA GLU A 52 -0.68 -8.63 4.56
C GLU A 52 -1.03 -10.07 4.92
N PHE A 53 -1.05 -10.39 6.22
CA PHE A 53 -1.47 -11.70 6.68
C PHE A 53 -2.35 -11.60 7.92
N SER A 54 -3.29 -12.53 8.04
CA SER A 54 -4.18 -12.64 9.19
C SER A 54 -4.44 -14.11 9.53
N PRO A 55 -4.63 -14.47 10.80
CA PRO A 55 -5.11 -15.80 11.15
C PRO A 55 -6.47 -16.07 10.49
N SER A 56 -6.73 -17.33 10.20
CA SER A 56 -8.03 -17.80 9.73
C SER A 56 -9.09 -17.73 10.83
N ALA A 57 -10.35 -17.79 10.44
CA ALA A 57 -11.47 -17.77 11.39
C ALA A 57 -11.42 -18.96 12.37
N ASP A 58 -10.90 -20.11 11.94
CA ASP A 58 -10.70 -21.31 12.76
C ASP A 58 -9.33 -21.34 13.47
N GLY A 59 -8.47 -20.35 13.23
CA GLY A 59 -7.13 -20.23 13.81
C GLY A 59 -6.10 -21.27 13.32
N LYS A 60 -6.48 -22.17 12.41
CA LYS A 60 -5.62 -23.29 11.97
C LYS A 60 -4.65 -22.92 10.84
N HIS A 61 -4.91 -21.83 10.14
CA HIS A 61 -4.10 -21.40 9.00
C HIS A 61 -3.88 -19.88 9.00
N ILE A 62 -2.86 -19.44 8.26
CA ILE A 62 -2.57 -18.03 8.03
C ILE A 62 -3.01 -17.69 6.61
N ASN A 63 -3.91 -16.71 6.50
CA ASN A 63 -4.32 -16.16 5.23
C ASN A 63 -3.35 -15.07 4.81
N PHE A 64 -2.79 -15.21 3.61
CA PHE A 64 -1.97 -14.18 2.98
C PHE A 64 -2.81 -13.43 1.95
N THR A 65 -2.86 -12.11 2.07
CA THR A 65 -3.48 -11.23 1.09
C THR A 65 -2.39 -10.69 0.18
N PRO A 66 -2.43 -11.00 -1.13
CA PRO A 66 -1.42 -10.52 -2.06
C PRO A 66 -1.44 -8.99 -2.13
N ALA A 67 -0.25 -8.41 -2.31
CA ALA A 67 -0.13 -6.98 -2.56
C ALA A 67 -0.91 -6.57 -3.82
N PHE A 68 -1.51 -5.37 -3.79
CA PHE A 68 -2.29 -4.87 -4.92
C PHE A 68 -1.42 -4.70 -6.16
N ARG A 69 -1.99 -5.03 -7.33
CA ARG A 69 -1.35 -4.78 -8.64
C ARG A 69 -1.40 -3.30 -9.05
N TYR A 70 -2.18 -2.50 -8.34
CA TYR A 70 -2.35 -1.07 -8.52
C TYR A 70 -2.07 -0.34 -7.20
N ASP A 71 -1.70 0.93 -7.29
CA ASP A 71 -1.42 1.74 -6.10
C ASP A 71 -2.73 2.33 -5.54
N CYS A 72 -3.15 1.92 -4.34
CA CYS A 72 -4.37 2.40 -3.70
C CYS A 72 -4.15 3.76 -3.01
N VAL A 73 -4.04 4.81 -3.83
CA VAL A 73 -3.88 6.21 -3.43
C VAL A 73 -4.77 7.10 -4.28
N VAL A 74 -4.91 8.37 -3.90
CA VAL A 74 -5.54 9.37 -4.78
C VAL A 74 -4.70 9.50 -6.05
N GLN A 75 -5.35 9.36 -7.21
CA GLN A 75 -4.71 9.38 -8.53
C GLN A 75 -5.48 10.30 -9.48
N THR A 76 -4.76 10.96 -10.39
CA THR A 76 -5.37 11.78 -11.43
C THR A 76 -4.60 11.72 -12.75
N THR A 77 -5.33 11.79 -13.86
CA THR A 77 -4.80 12.01 -15.22
C THR A 77 -5.00 13.45 -15.69
N GLY A 78 -5.44 14.35 -14.79
CA GLY A 78 -5.84 15.72 -15.08
C GLY A 78 -7.36 15.84 -15.30
N ASP A 79 -7.91 15.07 -16.24
CA ASP A 79 -9.33 15.04 -16.58
C ASP A 79 -10.16 14.02 -15.76
N THR A 80 -9.47 13.08 -15.12
CA THR A 80 -10.08 12.02 -14.31
C THR A 80 -9.40 11.96 -12.96
N TRP A 81 -10.19 11.74 -11.90
CA TRP A 81 -9.73 11.52 -10.54
C TRP A 81 -10.27 10.20 -10.01
N HIS A 82 -9.39 9.44 -9.36
CA HIS A 82 -9.73 8.21 -8.64
C HIS A 82 -9.33 8.40 -7.17
N ILE A 83 -10.34 8.38 -6.30
CA ILE A 83 -10.17 8.64 -4.86
C ILE A 83 -10.62 7.39 -4.09
N PRO A 84 -9.69 6.62 -3.48
CA PRO A 84 -10.07 5.46 -2.68
C PRO A 84 -10.70 5.90 -1.36
N TYR A 85 -11.78 5.26 -0.94
CA TYR A 85 -12.51 5.59 0.29
C TYR A 85 -13.08 4.35 1.00
N LYS A 86 -13.41 4.51 2.28
CA LYS A 86 -13.99 3.48 3.16
C LYS A 86 -15.40 3.94 3.56
N ASP A 87 -16.41 3.07 3.51
CA ASP A 87 -17.80 3.51 3.76
C ASP A 87 -18.14 3.63 5.23
N SER A 88 -17.51 2.81 6.07
CA SER A 88 -17.85 2.72 7.48
C SER A 88 -16.73 3.26 8.37
N PHE A 89 -17.14 3.76 9.54
CA PHE A 89 -16.21 4.18 10.57
C PHE A 89 -15.36 3.03 11.12
N GLU A 90 -15.89 1.81 11.13
CA GLU A 90 -15.16 0.61 11.57
C GLU A 90 -14.01 0.27 10.62
N GLU A 91 -14.19 0.47 9.32
CA GLU A 91 -13.12 0.29 8.35
C GLU A 91 -12.01 1.34 8.50
N LYS A 92 -12.32 2.54 9.03
CA LYS A 92 -11.37 3.65 9.19
C LYS A 92 -10.12 3.26 9.98
N TYR A 93 -10.28 2.40 10.99
CA TYR A 93 -9.20 1.94 11.87
C TYR A 93 -8.54 0.63 11.40
N SER A 94 -9.07 0.01 10.34
CA SER A 94 -8.39 -1.14 9.73
C SER A 94 -7.15 -0.67 8.96
N TYR A 95 -6.04 -1.40 9.11
CA TYR A 95 -4.83 -1.19 8.31
C TYR A 95 -4.98 -1.65 6.84
N ARG A 96 -6.13 -2.24 6.51
CA ARG A 96 -6.49 -2.68 5.16
C ARG A 96 -6.66 -1.49 4.23
N ALA A 97 -6.15 -1.63 3.01
CA ALA A 97 -6.36 -0.64 1.97
C ALA A 97 -7.85 -0.54 1.61
N PRO A 98 -8.37 0.67 1.29
CA PRO A 98 -9.74 0.82 0.80
C PRO A 98 -9.96 0.01 -0.49
N ARG A 99 -11.17 -0.54 -0.64
CA ARG A 99 -11.57 -1.29 -1.84
C ARG A 99 -12.52 -0.51 -2.75
N LYS A 100 -13.17 0.52 -2.23
CA LYS A 100 -14.07 1.38 -3.00
C LYS A 100 -13.35 2.62 -3.50
N TRP A 101 -13.80 3.08 -4.65
CA TRP A 101 -13.20 4.19 -5.38
C TRP A 101 -14.29 5.13 -5.87
N LEU A 102 -14.11 6.42 -5.60
CA LEU A 102 -14.86 7.46 -6.27
C LEU A 102 -14.12 7.78 -7.57
N CYS A 103 -14.81 7.60 -8.69
CA CYS A 103 -14.33 8.01 -10.01
C CYS A 103 -15.02 9.31 -10.42
N ILE A 104 -14.24 10.34 -10.71
CA ILE A 104 -14.73 11.63 -11.21
C ILE A 104 -14.08 11.83 -12.58
N GLN A 105 -14.89 12.00 -13.61
CA GLN A 105 -14.42 12.22 -14.97
C GLN A 105 -15.06 13.48 -15.55
N GLN A 106 -14.23 14.37 -16.08
CA GLN A 106 -14.72 15.53 -16.81
C GLN A 106 -15.34 15.09 -18.13
N GLN A 107 -16.65 15.25 -18.29
CA GLN A 107 -17.28 15.03 -19.58
C GLN A 107 -16.96 16.17 -20.53
N ARG A 108 -16.17 15.89 -21.57
CA ARG A 108 -15.99 16.81 -22.70
C ARG A 108 -17.26 16.79 -23.54
N ARG A 109 -18.03 17.89 -23.52
CA ARG A 109 -19.08 18.11 -24.52
C ARG A 109 -18.40 18.25 -25.88
N ARG A 110 -18.67 17.31 -26.80
CA ARG A 110 -18.33 17.49 -28.21
C ARG A 110 -19.22 18.62 -28.75
N MET A 111 -18.61 19.70 -29.24
CA MET A 111 -19.25 20.65 -30.15
C MET A 111 -19.31 20.05 -31.55
#